data_AF-A0A0L8GSR9-F1
#
_entry.id   AF-A0A0L8GSR9-F1
#
_cell.length_a   1.000
_cell.length_b   1.000
_cell.length_c   1.000
_cell.angle_alpha   90.00
_cell.angle_beta   90.00
_cell.angle_gamma   90.00
#
_symmetry.space_group_name_H-M   'P 1'
#
loop_
_entity.id
_entity.type
_entity.pdbx_description
1 polymer ?
#
loop_
_entity_poly.entity_id
_entity_poly.type
_entity_poly.pdbx_seq_one_letter_code
_entity_poly.pdbx_strand_id
1 'polypeptide(L)'
;MATDELATLLTRRINISDALEAGETVQATAKVFNPYTEFKEFSRKEIKDLEKTFKKYDVNKDKFIDIEELKVMMEKLGAPQTHLALKEMIKEVDEDEDNKINFREFLLIFRKAAAEELNTDSGLYELYQNVWEIDVDKEGVKGAKNFFEAKIDAQTWSKKFENEIKEEQEERKKQAEEAKERKKAFKEKASVFQ
;
A
#
# COMPACT_ATOMS: atom_id res chain seq x y z
N MET A 1 -18.81 26.62 -36.14
CA MET A 1 -18.06 25.83 -35.13
C MET A 1 -17.88 24.38 -35.56
N ALA A 2 -18.91 23.68 -36.09
CA ALA A 2 -18.77 22.29 -36.58
C ALA A 2 -17.83 22.07 -37.79
N THR A 3 -17.50 23.13 -38.54
CA THR A 3 -16.61 23.06 -39.72
C THR A 3 -15.13 22.93 -39.35
N ASP A 4 -14.74 23.41 -38.16
CA ASP A 4 -13.35 23.48 -37.72
C ASP A 4 -12.87 22.14 -37.15
N GLU A 5 -13.74 21.47 -36.39
CA GLU A 5 -13.51 20.10 -35.90
C GLU A 5 -13.44 19.08 -37.06
N LEU A 6 -14.27 19.26 -38.09
CA LEU A 6 -14.26 18.35 -39.23
C LEU A 6 -13.00 18.54 -40.10
N ALA A 7 -12.52 19.78 -40.24
CA ALA A 7 -11.28 20.11 -40.94
C ALA A 7 -10.04 19.56 -40.23
N THR A 8 -9.96 19.70 -38.91
CA THR A 8 -8.86 19.16 -38.10
C THR A 8 -8.83 17.63 -38.13
N LEU A 9 -9.99 16.96 -38.07
CA LEU A 9 -10.11 15.51 -38.22
C LEU A 9 -9.71 15.02 -39.62
N LEU A 10 -10.11 15.74 -40.69
CA LEU A 10 -9.73 15.39 -42.06
C LEU A 10 -8.22 15.51 -42.28
N THR A 11 -7.62 16.59 -41.76
CA THR A 11 -6.18 16.86 -41.87
C THR A 11 -5.37 15.78 -41.17
N ARG A 12 -5.78 15.38 -39.95
CA ARG A 12 -5.16 14.27 -39.23
C ARG A 12 -5.25 12.94 -39.99
N ARG A 13 -6.40 12.65 -40.62
CA ARG A 13 -6.61 11.43 -41.41
C ARG A 13 -5.73 11.39 -42.68
N ILE A 14 -5.56 12.52 -43.34
CA ILE A 14 -4.70 12.64 -44.53
C ILE A 14 -3.25 12.38 -44.13
N ASN A 15 -2.75 13.05 -43.08
CA ASN A 15 -1.38 12.85 -42.60
C ASN A 15 -1.09 11.40 -42.18
N ILE A 16 -2.08 10.70 -41.59
CA ILE A 16 -1.94 9.29 -41.25
C ILE A 16 -1.86 8.42 -42.52
N SER A 17 -2.66 8.72 -43.54
CA SER A 17 -2.66 7.95 -44.79
C SER A 17 -1.35 8.15 -45.57
N ASP A 18 -0.86 9.39 -45.65
CA ASP A 18 0.39 9.72 -46.32
C ASP A 18 1.60 9.06 -45.64
N ALA A 19 1.63 9.04 -44.30
CA ALA A 19 2.69 8.37 -43.54
C ALA A 19 2.65 6.83 -43.70
N LEU A 20 1.45 6.24 -43.82
CA LEU A 20 1.27 4.82 -44.14
C LEU A 20 1.77 4.47 -45.54
N GLU A 21 1.50 5.33 -46.53
CA GLU A 21 1.99 5.13 -47.90
C GLU A 21 3.51 5.30 -48.02
N ALA A 22 4.12 6.14 -47.19
CA ALA A 22 5.57 6.30 -47.09
C ALA A 22 6.30 5.09 -46.45
N GLY A 23 5.55 4.07 -46.00
CA GLY A 23 6.11 2.90 -45.31
C GLY A 23 6.60 3.19 -43.89
N GLU A 24 6.24 4.35 -43.33
CA GLU A 24 6.52 4.69 -41.95
C GLU A 24 5.48 4.06 -41.01
N THR A 25 5.95 3.48 -39.90
CA THR A 25 5.04 2.97 -38.88
C THR A 25 4.38 4.15 -38.16
N VAL A 26 3.16 4.50 -38.55
CA VAL A 26 2.32 5.46 -37.80
C VAL A 26 1.99 4.87 -36.45
N GLN A 27 2.59 5.43 -35.39
CA GLN A 27 2.21 5.10 -34.04
C GLN A 27 0.78 5.60 -33.81
N ALA A 28 -0.12 4.69 -33.40
CA ALA A 28 -1.50 5.04 -33.06
C ALA A 28 -1.47 6.18 -32.04
N THR A 29 -1.95 7.37 -32.44
CA THR A 29 -1.91 8.62 -31.67
C THR A 29 -2.93 8.67 -30.53
N ALA A 30 -3.35 7.51 -30.05
CA ALA A 30 -3.99 7.35 -28.78
C ALA A 30 -3.39 6.09 -28.16
N LYS A 31 -2.41 6.26 -27.26
CA LYS A 31 -2.18 5.26 -26.23
C LYS A 31 -3.49 5.20 -25.45
N VAL A 32 -4.38 4.28 -25.84
CA VAL A 32 -5.59 4.01 -25.08
C VAL A 32 -5.09 3.46 -23.76
N PHE A 33 -5.12 4.29 -22.73
CA PHE A 33 -4.68 3.91 -21.40
C PHE A 33 -5.48 2.67 -20.97
N ASN A 34 -4.77 1.57 -20.79
CA ASN A 34 -5.37 0.33 -20.32
C ASN A 34 -4.74 -0.03 -18.97
N PRO A 35 -5.44 0.26 -17.86
CA PRO A 35 -4.88 0.08 -16.52
C PRO A 35 -4.48 -1.38 -16.27
N TYR A 36 -5.20 -2.34 -16.85
CA TYR A 36 -4.95 -3.78 -16.67
C TYR A 36 -3.66 -4.29 -17.32
N THR A 37 -3.10 -3.57 -18.30
CA THR A 37 -1.86 -3.96 -18.98
C THR A 37 -0.64 -3.21 -18.48
N GLU A 38 -0.83 -1.97 -18.03
CA GLU A 38 0.24 -1.14 -17.46
C GLU A 38 0.52 -1.49 -16.00
N PHE A 39 -0.52 -1.78 -15.21
CA PHE A 39 -0.40 -2.12 -13.79
C PHE A 39 -0.71 -3.60 -13.56
N LYS A 40 0.21 -4.48 -13.99
CA LYS A 40 0.06 -5.94 -13.83
C LYS A 40 0.17 -6.42 -12.38
N GLU A 41 0.68 -5.55 -11.52
CA GLU A 41 0.91 -5.79 -10.09
C GLU A 41 -0.42 -5.79 -9.32
N PHE A 42 -1.44 -5.11 -9.86
CA PHE A 42 -2.78 -5.12 -9.32
C PHE A 42 -3.68 -6.11 -10.08
N SER A 43 -4.46 -6.87 -9.34
CA SER A 43 -5.53 -7.69 -9.89
C SER A 43 -6.63 -6.80 -10.48
N ARG A 44 -7.42 -7.38 -11.39
CA ARG A 44 -8.58 -6.69 -11.99
C ARG A 44 -9.61 -6.23 -10.94
N LYS A 45 -9.69 -6.92 -9.80
CA LYS A 45 -10.59 -6.54 -8.70
C LYS A 45 -10.08 -5.27 -8.01
N GLU A 46 -8.80 -5.24 -7.67
CA GLU A 46 -8.15 -4.11 -7.01
C GLU A 46 -8.21 -2.85 -7.87
N ILE A 47 -7.90 -2.96 -9.17
CA ILE A 47 -8.04 -1.84 -10.11
C ILE A 47 -9.47 -1.31 -10.13
N LYS A 48 -10.47 -2.19 -10.11
CA LYS A 48 -11.89 -1.82 -10.12
C LYS A 48 -12.32 -1.17 -8.80
N ASP A 49 -11.74 -1.57 -7.67
CA ASP A 49 -12.03 -0.95 -6.38
C ASP A 49 -11.36 0.41 -6.25
N LEU A 50 -10.11 0.56 -6.73
CA LEU A 50 -9.43 1.85 -6.87
C LEU A 50 -10.21 2.80 -7.79
N GLU A 51 -10.77 2.31 -8.89
CA GLU A 51 -11.62 3.10 -9.78
C GLU A 51 -12.89 3.61 -9.06
N LYS A 52 -13.51 2.79 -8.20
CA LYS A 52 -14.67 3.21 -7.41
C LYS A 52 -14.29 4.26 -6.39
N THR A 53 -13.16 4.07 -5.69
CA THR A 53 -12.64 5.02 -4.72
C THR A 53 -12.35 6.35 -5.42
N PHE A 54 -11.65 6.34 -6.55
CA PHE A 54 -11.37 7.54 -7.34
C PHE A 54 -12.67 8.31 -7.65
N LYS A 55 -13.69 7.62 -8.16
CA LYS A 55 -15.02 8.19 -8.44
C LYS A 55 -15.80 8.66 -7.20
N LYS A 56 -15.44 8.20 -5.99
CA LYS A 56 -16.07 8.59 -4.73
C LYS A 56 -15.57 9.96 -4.25
N TYR A 57 -14.32 10.28 -4.56
CA TYR A 57 -13.67 11.53 -4.14
C TYR A 57 -13.63 12.59 -5.24
N ASP A 58 -13.73 12.19 -6.50
CA ASP A 58 -14.01 13.07 -7.64
C ASP A 58 -15.44 13.64 -7.52
N VAL A 59 -15.56 14.85 -6.97
CA VAL A 59 -16.85 15.52 -6.71
C VAL A 59 -17.37 16.18 -7.98
N ASN A 60 -16.47 16.77 -8.75
CA ASN A 60 -16.78 17.52 -9.97
C ASN A 60 -17.04 16.61 -11.19
N LYS A 61 -16.67 15.32 -11.10
CA LYS A 61 -16.74 14.28 -12.14
C LYS A 61 -15.92 14.61 -13.38
N ASP A 62 -14.84 15.38 -13.22
CA ASP A 62 -13.93 15.74 -14.29
C ASP A 62 -12.93 14.61 -14.63
N LYS A 63 -12.92 13.53 -13.81
CA LYS A 63 -12.01 12.38 -13.87
C LYS A 63 -10.57 12.70 -13.46
N PHE A 64 -10.39 13.80 -12.74
CA PHE A 64 -9.15 14.18 -12.10
C PHE A 64 -9.43 14.37 -10.60
N ILE A 65 -8.38 14.35 -9.79
CA ILE A 65 -8.46 14.72 -8.38
C ILE A 65 -7.62 15.98 -8.21
N ASP A 66 -8.30 17.07 -7.89
CA ASP A 66 -7.65 18.35 -7.56
C ASP A 66 -7.06 18.34 -6.15
N ILE A 67 -6.18 19.30 -5.83
CA ILE A 67 -5.60 19.46 -4.48
C ILE A 67 -6.68 19.54 -3.39
N GLU A 68 -7.78 20.23 -3.66
CA GLU A 68 -8.89 20.37 -2.71
C GLU A 68 -9.63 19.04 -2.48
N GLU A 69 -9.81 18.24 -3.53
CA GLU A 69 -10.44 16.93 -3.44
C GLU A 69 -9.52 15.92 -2.75
N LEU A 70 -8.22 15.98 -3.03
CA LEU A 70 -7.20 15.20 -2.32
C LEU A 70 -7.17 15.55 -0.83
N LYS A 71 -7.31 16.84 -0.48
CA LYS A 71 -7.41 17.28 0.91
C LYS A 71 -8.62 16.66 1.61
N VAL A 72 -9.80 16.74 1.00
CA VAL A 72 -11.04 16.16 1.55
C VAL A 72 -10.91 14.64 1.66
N MET A 73 -10.23 14.00 0.70
CA MET A 73 -9.93 12.57 0.77
C MET A 73 -9.08 12.25 2.00
N MET A 74 -7.98 12.96 2.22
CA MET A 74 -7.12 12.78 3.40
C MET A 74 -7.82 13.02 4.73
N GLU A 75 -8.66 14.06 4.81
CA GLU A 75 -9.46 14.35 5.99
C GLU A 75 -10.45 13.20 6.28
N LYS A 76 -11.09 12.63 5.25
CA LYS A 76 -11.99 11.48 5.39
C LYS A 76 -11.26 10.18 5.79
N LEU A 77 -10.01 10.04 5.39
CA LEU A 77 -9.15 8.90 5.76
C LEU A 77 -8.57 9.03 7.17
N GLY A 78 -8.82 10.14 7.87
CA GLY A 78 -8.36 10.36 9.25
C GLY A 78 -6.90 10.81 9.36
N ALA A 79 -6.27 11.16 8.24
CA ALA A 79 -4.87 11.57 8.16
C ALA A 79 -4.76 12.94 7.46
N PRO A 80 -5.16 14.04 8.12
CA PRO A 80 -5.14 15.36 7.50
C PRO A 80 -3.71 15.81 7.22
N GLN A 81 -3.44 16.14 5.95
CA GLN A 81 -2.14 16.61 5.48
C GLN A 81 -2.13 18.13 5.27
N THR A 82 -0.94 18.74 5.38
CA THR A 82 -0.79 20.19 5.10
C THR A 82 -0.89 20.46 3.60
N HIS A 83 -1.28 21.68 3.21
CA HIS A 83 -1.36 22.04 1.79
C HIS A 83 -0.01 21.88 1.06
N LEU A 84 1.11 22.13 1.75
CA LEU A 84 2.44 21.92 1.20
C LEU A 84 2.72 20.43 0.96
N ALA A 85 2.41 19.58 1.95
CA ALA A 85 2.56 18.13 1.82
C ALA A 85 1.70 17.57 0.67
N LEU A 86 0.42 17.98 0.57
CA LEU A 86 -0.45 17.58 -0.53
C LEU A 86 0.12 17.95 -1.90
N LYS A 87 0.74 19.13 -2.01
CA LYS A 87 1.38 19.55 -3.26
C LYS A 87 2.61 18.72 -3.59
N GLU A 88 3.42 18.37 -2.59
CA GLU A 88 4.56 17.46 -2.78
C GLU A 88 4.11 16.07 -3.20
N MET A 89 3.02 15.57 -2.61
CA MET A 89 2.43 14.27 -2.96
C MET A 89 1.96 14.21 -4.42
N ILE A 90 1.27 15.26 -4.89
CA ILE A 90 0.85 15.35 -6.30
C ILE A 90 2.07 15.41 -7.19
N LYS A 91 3.02 16.30 -6.89
CA LYS A 91 4.23 16.49 -7.69
C LYS A 91 5.07 15.20 -7.84
N GLU A 92 4.98 14.28 -6.88
CA GLU A 92 5.69 13.01 -6.94
C GLU A 92 5.13 12.03 -7.98
N VAL A 93 3.85 12.17 -8.34
CA VAL A 93 3.15 11.23 -9.25
C VAL A 93 2.60 11.88 -10.52
N ASP A 94 2.48 13.20 -10.53
CA ASP A 94 2.10 14.03 -11.66
C ASP A 94 3.18 13.93 -12.76
N GLU A 95 2.91 13.11 -13.79
CA GLU A 95 3.83 12.90 -14.92
C GLU A 95 3.60 13.94 -16.03
N ASP A 96 2.39 14.51 -16.11
CA ASP A 96 1.99 15.45 -17.16
C ASP A 96 2.02 16.93 -16.73
N GLU A 97 2.41 17.20 -15.48
CA GLU A 97 2.55 18.51 -14.83
C GLU A 97 1.25 19.34 -14.83
N ASP A 98 0.09 18.66 -14.79
CA ASP A 98 -1.22 19.31 -14.79
C ASP A 98 -1.67 19.78 -13.39
N ASN A 99 -0.89 19.46 -12.34
CA ASN A 99 -1.17 19.71 -10.92
C ASN A 99 -2.46 19.06 -10.41
N LYS A 100 -2.97 18.08 -11.14
CA LYS A 100 -4.09 17.22 -10.77
C LYS A 100 -3.59 15.78 -10.74
N ILE A 101 -4.44 14.86 -10.30
CA ILE A 101 -4.14 13.43 -10.35
C ILE A 101 -5.16 12.77 -11.26
N ASN A 102 -4.71 12.26 -12.40
CA ASN A 102 -5.52 11.42 -13.26
C ASN A 102 -5.58 9.97 -12.72
N PHE A 103 -6.46 9.13 -13.28
CA PHE A 103 -6.62 7.75 -12.79
C PHE A 103 -5.34 6.89 -12.95
N ARG A 104 -4.50 7.16 -13.95
CA ARG A 104 -3.23 6.44 -14.15
C ARG A 104 -2.22 6.79 -13.07
N GLU A 105 -2.11 8.07 -12.72
CA GLU A 105 -1.24 8.59 -11.67
C GLU A 105 -1.74 8.17 -10.29
N PHE A 106 -3.06 8.11 -10.11
CA PHE A 106 -3.65 7.54 -8.90
C PHE A 106 -3.15 6.11 -8.68
N LEU A 107 -3.18 5.25 -9.71
CA LEU A 107 -2.61 3.89 -9.63
C LEU A 107 -1.09 3.88 -9.40
N LEU A 108 -0.38 4.89 -9.92
CA LEU A 108 1.07 5.05 -9.70
C LEU A 108 1.40 5.30 -8.23
N ILE A 109 0.56 6.03 -7.49
CA ILE A 109 0.69 6.21 -6.03
C ILE A 109 0.71 4.84 -5.34
N PHE A 110 -0.28 4.00 -5.61
CA PHE A 110 -0.37 2.67 -4.99
C PHE A 110 0.79 1.78 -5.39
N ARG A 111 1.27 1.92 -6.63
CA ARG A 111 2.41 1.15 -7.12
C ARG A 111 3.68 1.51 -6.36
N LYS A 112 3.98 2.80 -6.24
CA LYS A 112 5.15 3.29 -5.48
C LYS A 112 5.07 2.89 -4.01
N ALA A 113 3.88 2.96 -3.43
CA ALA A 113 3.65 2.50 -2.06
C ALA A 113 3.86 0.99 -1.90
N ALA A 114 3.34 0.19 -2.83
CA ALA A 114 3.51 -1.28 -2.82
C ALA A 114 4.95 -1.72 -3.10
N ALA A 115 5.72 -0.94 -3.86
CA ALA A 115 7.13 -1.18 -4.14
C ALA A 115 8.07 -0.81 -2.97
N GLU A 116 7.54 -0.34 -1.83
CA GLU A 116 8.32 0.15 -0.67
C GLU A 116 9.32 1.27 -1.03
N GLU A 117 9.13 1.95 -2.17
CA GLU A 117 9.97 3.07 -2.59
C GLU A 117 9.62 4.37 -1.83
N LEU A 118 8.44 4.40 -1.19
CA LEU A 118 7.97 5.53 -0.42
C LEU A 118 8.42 5.43 1.03
N ASN A 119 8.80 6.58 1.60
CA ASN A 119 9.07 6.68 3.02
C ASN A 119 7.82 6.33 3.82
N THR A 120 7.95 5.50 4.86
CA THR A 120 6.84 5.06 5.73
C THR A 120 6.12 6.20 6.44
N ASP A 121 6.75 7.37 6.53
CA ASP A 121 6.20 8.60 7.12
C ASP A 121 5.57 9.54 6.06
N SER A 122 5.60 9.18 4.77
CA SER A 122 5.02 9.99 3.70
C SER A 122 3.50 9.88 3.69
N GLY A 123 2.80 11.00 3.46
CA GLY A 123 1.33 11.02 3.33
C GLY A 123 0.81 10.10 2.21
N LEU A 124 1.64 9.77 1.20
CA LEU A 124 1.30 8.78 0.17
C LEU A 124 1.16 7.36 0.74
N TYR A 125 1.95 7.01 1.76
CA TYR A 125 1.87 5.72 2.44
C TYR A 125 0.60 5.61 3.31
N GLU A 126 0.25 6.70 4.01
CA GLU A 126 -1.02 6.77 4.75
C GLU A 126 -2.24 6.65 3.83
N LEU A 127 -2.17 7.28 2.64
CA LEU A 127 -3.18 7.13 1.60
C LEU A 127 -3.31 5.68 1.16
N TYR A 128 -2.20 4.99 0.91
CA TYR A 128 -2.20 3.59 0.54
C TYR A 128 -2.89 2.72 1.60
N GLN A 129 -2.56 2.89 2.88
CA GLN A 129 -3.15 2.11 3.97
C GLN A 129 -4.65 2.37 4.15
N ASN A 130 -5.09 3.62 4.05
CA ASN A 130 -6.47 4.00 4.36
C ASN A 130 -7.41 3.90 3.16
N VAL A 131 -6.95 4.12 1.92
CA VAL A 131 -7.78 3.96 0.71
C VAL A 131 -8.18 2.50 0.49
N TRP A 132 -7.35 1.56 0.92
CA TRP A 132 -7.68 0.13 0.91
C TRP A 132 -8.58 -0.30 2.07
N GLU A 133 -9.00 0.61 2.97
CA GLU A 133 -10.19 0.36 3.79
C GLU A 133 -11.42 0.34 2.88
N ILE A 134 -11.67 -0.84 2.33
CA ILE A 134 -12.94 -1.33 1.79
C ILE A 134 -14.09 -0.74 2.62
N ASP A 135 -15.10 -0.17 1.94
CA ASP A 135 -16.30 0.43 2.55
C ASP A 135 -16.86 -0.44 3.69
N VAL A 136 -16.52 -0.04 4.92
CA VAL A 136 -16.88 -0.76 6.16
C VAL A 136 -18.37 -0.67 6.45
N ASP A 137 -19.11 0.18 5.71
CA ASP A 137 -20.56 0.25 5.75
C ASP A 137 -21.25 -0.96 5.08
N LYS A 138 -20.53 -1.74 4.25
CA LYS A 138 -21.07 -3.00 3.68
C LYS A 138 -20.68 -4.25 4.45
N GLU A 139 -19.58 -4.24 5.18
CA GLU A 139 -19.13 -5.39 5.96
C GLU A 139 -18.88 -4.96 7.41
N GLY A 140 -19.82 -5.31 8.29
CA GLY A 140 -19.81 -5.02 9.73
C GLY A 140 -18.68 -5.71 10.50
N VAL A 141 -17.42 -5.37 10.18
CA VAL A 141 -16.22 -5.95 10.79
C VAL A 141 -15.17 -4.91 11.17
N LYS A 142 -15.52 -3.63 11.37
CA LYS A 142 -14.61 -2.71 12.12
C LYS A 142 -14.50 -3.09 13.60
N GLY A 143 -15.55 -3.69 14.17
CA GLY A 143 -15.49 -4.25 15.53
C GLY A 143 -14.64 -5.53 15.61
N ALA A 144 -14.49 -6.27 14.51
CA ALA A 144 -13.82 -7.56 14.53
C ALA A 144 -12.31 -7.46 14.33
N LYS A 145 -11.77 -6.43 13.66
CA LYS A 145 -10.31 -6.25 13.54
C LYS A 145 -9.68 -6.14 14.93
N ASN A 146 -10.17 -5.23 15.78
CA ASN A 146 -9.74 -5.13 17.18
C ASN A 146 -10.02 -6.43 17.97
N PHE A 147 -11.10 -7.14 17.67
CA PHE A 147 -11.47 -8.38 18.37
C PHE A 147 -10.57 -9.57 18.01
N PHE A 148 -10.15 -9.67 16.74
CA PHE A 148 -9.26 -10.71 16.24
C PHE A 148 -7.81 -10.40 16.57
N GLU A 149 -7.40 -9.13 16.52
CA GLU A 149 -6.07 -8.67 16.91
C GLU A 149 -5.86 -8.87 18.43
N ALA A 150 -6.83 -8.49 19.26
CA ALA A 150 -6.82 -8.81 20.69
C ALA A 150 -6.82 -10.32 20.99
N LYS A 151 -7.45 -11.13 20.13
CA LYS A 151 -7.47 -12.60 20.29
C LYS A 151 -6.15 -13.25 19.86
N ILE A 152 -5.48 -12.71 18.84
CA ILE A 152 -4.14 -13.12 18.45
C ILE A 152 -3.16 -12.76 19.56
N ASP A 153 -3.20 -11.54 20.10
CA ASP A 153 -2.36 -11.12 21.22
C ASP A 153 -2.62 -11.93 22.50
N ALA A 154 -3.88 -12.22 22.83
CA ALA A 154 -4.20 -13.08 23.98
C ALA A 154 -3.65 -14.52 23.79
N GLN A 155 -3.67 -15.03 22.56
CA GLN A 155 -3.24 -16.40 22.26
C GLN A 155 -1.72 -16.52 22.05
N THR A 156 -1.04 -15.47 21.59
CA THR A 156 0.42 -15.39 21.51
C THR A 156 1.03 -15.06 22.87
N TRP A 157 0.42 -14.21 23.70
CA TRP A 157 0.85 -13.93 25.07
C TRP A 157 0.84 -15.20 25.91
N SER A 158 -0.24 -15.99 25.86
CA SER A 158 -0.33 -17.23 26.63
C SER A 158 0.70 -18.28 26.19
N LYS A 159 0.99 -18.38 24.89
CA LYS A 159 2.04 -19.28 24.37
C LYS A 159 3.46 -18.79 24.68
N LYS A 160 3.69 -17.48 24.67
CA LYS A 160 5.00 -16.88 24.97
C LYS A 160 5.34 -17.06 26.45
N PHE A 161 4.36 -16.87 27.34
CA PHE A 161 4.51 -17.09 28.78
C PHE A 161 4.67 -18.57 29.15
N GLU A 162 3.94 -19.48 28.50
CA GLU A 162 4.13 -20.93 28.72
C GLU A 162 5.52 -21.42 28.28
N ASN A 163 6.04 -20.93 27.15
CA ASN A 163 7.40 -21.25 26.71
C ASN A 163 8.44 -20.69 27.68
N GLU A 164 8.25 -19.45 28.16
CA GLU A 164 9.17 -18.81 29.11
C GLU A 164 9.22 -19.52 30.48
N ILE A 165 8.07 -19.95 31.02
CA ILE A 165 8.03 -20.75 32.27
C ILE A 165 8.73 -22.10 32.10
N LYS A 166 8.57 -22.72 30.92
CA LYS A 166 9.12 -24.04 30.65
C LYS A 166 10.64 -24.01 30.52
N GLU A 167 11.19 -23.00 29.85
CA GLU A 167 12.64 -22.76 29.78
C GLU A 167 13.23 -22.48 31.17
N GLU A 168 12.59 -21.63 31.98
CA GLU A 168 13.09 -21.30 33.33
C GLU A 168 13.11 -22.52 34.27
N GLN A 169 12.09 -23.40 34.20
CA GLN A 169 12.05 -24.64 34.99
C GLN A 169 13.16 -25.63 34.57
N GLU A 170 13.48 -25.71 33.29
CA GLU A 170 14.51 -26.60 32.76
C GLU A 170 15.92 -26.13 33.14
N GLU A 171 16.21 -24.83 33.05
CA GLU A 171 17.47 -24.25 33.51
C GLU A 171 17.66 -24.45 35.02
N ARG A 172 16.60 -24.19 35.81
CA ARG A 172 16.67 -24.34 37.27
C ARG A 172 16.87 -25.80 37.69
N LYS A 173 16.30 -26.75 36.95
CA LYS A 173 16.50 -28.19 37.18
C LYS A 173 17.93 -28.63 36.82
N LYS A 174 18.48 -28.13 35.71
CA LYS A 174 19.86 -28.40 35.28
C LYS A 174 20.89 -27.84 36.27
N GLN A 175 20.72 -26.60 36.73
CA GLN A 175 21.59 -26.00 37.75
C GLN A 175 21.52 -26.74 39.09
N ALA A 176 20.33 -27.23 39.48
CA ALA A 176 20.18 -28.03 40.70
C ALA A 176 20.88 -29.39 40.61
N GLU A 177 20.94 -29.99 39.42
CA GLU A 177 21.65 -31.25 39.17
C GLU A 177 23.17 -31.04 39.21
N GLU A 178 23.70 -30.03 38.50
CA GLU A 178 25.12 -29.66 38.58
C GLU A 178 25.54 -29.29 40.02
N ALA A 179 24.69 -28.60 40.77
CA ALA A 179 24.96 -28.28 42.17
C ALA A 179 25.00 -29.53 43.07
N LYS A 180 24.17 -30.55 42.77
CA LYS A 180 24.21 -31.85 43.48
C LYS A 180 25.47 -32.62 43.12
N GLU A 181 25.86 -32.67 41.85
CA GLU A 181 27.11 -33.30 41.42
C GLU A 181 28.32 -32.60 42.01
N ARG A 182 28.34 -31.26 42.04
CA ARG A 182 29.41 -30.48 42.68
C ARG A 182 29.51 -30.78 44.18
N LYS A 183 28.38 -30.94 44.88
CA LYS A 183 28.37 -31.33 46.31
C LYS A 183 28.86 -32.76 46.53
N LYS A 184 28.50 -33.71 45.64
CA LYS A 184 29.02 -35.09 45.69
C LYS A 184 30.52 -35.12 45.44
N ALA A 185 31.00 -34.45 44.38
CA ALA A 185 32.41 -34.35 44.06
C ALA A 185 33.22 -33.66 45.18
N PHE A 186 32.64 -32.65 45.85
CA PHE A 186 33.25 -32.03 47.03
C PHE A 186 33.37 -33.02 48.20
N LYS A 187 32.31 -33.79 48.49
CA LYS A 187 32.32 -34.80 49.55
C LYS A 187 33.32 -35.93 49.25
N GLU A 188 33.42 -36.35 48.01
CA GLU A 188 34.32 -37.41 47.55
C GLU A 188 35.79 -36.95 47.63
N LYS A 189 36.10 -35.73 47.16
CA LYS A 189 37.43 -35.13 47.34
C LYS A 189 37.77 -34.92 48.82
N ALA A 190 36.80 -34.57 49.66
CA ALA A 190 37.02 -34.44 51.10
C ALA A 190 37.33 -35.80 51.77
N SER A 191 36.71 -36.89 51.32
CA SER A 191 37.05 -38.24 51.81
C SER A 191 38.37 -38.79 51.29
N VAL A 192 38.93 -38.21 50.23
CA VAL A 192 40.27 -38.57 49.70
C VAL A 192 41.41 -37.88 50.46
N PHE A 193 41.10 -36.83 51.23
CA PHE A 193 42.08 -36.02 51.99
C PHE A 193 42.12 -36.34 53.50
N GLN A 194 41.42 -37.40 53.96
CA GLN A 194 41.43 -37.89 55.34
C GLN A 194 42.05 -39.28 55.41
#